data_AF-A0AA37MDW0-F1
#
_entry.id   AF-A0AA37MDW0-F1
#
_cell.length_a   1.000
_cell.length_b   1.000
_cell.length_c   1.000
_cell.angle_alpha   90.00
_cell.angle_beta   90.00
_cell.angle_gamma   90.00
#
_symmetry.space_group_name_H-M   'P 1'
#
loop_
_entity.id
_entity.type
_entity.pdbx_description
1 polymer ?
#
loop_
_entity_poly.entity_id
_entity_poly.type
_entity_poly.pdbx_seq_one_letter_code
_entity_poly.pdbx_strand_id
1 'polypeptide(L)'
;MKSRAVQFLEAHQSGEQSTFEADAQWRRENEAWLKRSRSVALAIIDYMQDNGLSRNDVAVRLAVSPQYVSKILSGKVNFSFKSVAEIEDKLGVDCFRAAAIV
;
A
#
# COMPACT_ATOMS: atom_id res chain seq x y z
N MET A 1 -39.20 -0.44 22.36
CA MET A 1 -39.24 -0.31 20.88
C MET A 1 -37.85 0.04 20.37
N LYS A 2 -37.37 -0.59 19.30
CA LYS A 2 -36.12 -0.19 18.64
C LYS A 2 -36.27 1.23 18.08
N SER A 3 -35.22 2.05 18.13
CA SER A 3 -35.26 3.41 17.59
C SER A 3 -35.43 3.40 16.06
N ARG A 4 -35.92 4.51 15.49
CA ARG A 4 -36.08 4.66 14.03
C ARG A 4 -34.75 4.46 13.29
N ALA A 5 -33.64 4.88 13.88
CA ALA A 5 -32.30 4.70 13.31
C ALA A 5 -31.90 3.22 13.25
N VAL A 6 -32.15 2.44 14.32
CA VAL A 6 -31.83 1.01 14.34
C VAL A 6 -32.67 0.24 13.32
N GLN A 7 -33.97 0.57 13.21
CA GLN A 7 -34.84 -0.05 12.21
C GLN A 7 -34.37 0.23 10.77
N PHE A 8 -33.89 1.45 10.50
CA PHE A 8 -33.33 1.81 9.19
C PHE A 8 -32.07 0.99 8.85
N LEU A 9 -31.17 0.80 9.81
CA LEU A 9 -29.95 0.00 9.61
C LEU A 9 -30.27 -1.47 9.39
N GLU A 10 -31.19 -2.04 10.18
CA GLU A 10 -31.62 -3.44 10.03
C GLU A 10 -32.24 -3.69 8.65
N ALA A 11 -33.01 -2.73 8.12
CA ALA A 11 -33.61 -2.83 6.78
C ALA A 11 -32.61 -2.76 5.62
N HIS A 12 -31.39 -2.25 5.85
CA HIS A 12 -30.34 -2.09 4.82
C HIS A 12 -29.08 -2.88 5.14
N GLN A 13 -29.17 -3.86 6.04
CA GLN A 13 -28.04 -4.72 6.36
C GLN A 13 -27.70 -5.62 5.16
N SER A 14 -26.40 -5.75 4.86
CA SER A 14 -25.92 -6.74 3.88
C SER A 14 -26.26 -8.15 4.34
N GLY A 15 -26.69 -9.00 3.40
CA GLY A 15 -26.88 -10.43 3.65
C GLY A 15 -25.55 -11.19 3.84
N GLU A 16 -24.43 -10.58 3.48
CA GLU A 16 -23.08 -11.14 3.60
C GLU A 16 -22.31 -10.52 4.78
N GLN A 17 -21.54 -11.35 5.48
CA GLN A 17 -20.68 -10.90 6.58
C GLN A 17 -19.56 -10.00 6.05
N SER A 18 -19.25 -8.94 6.78
CA SER A 18 -18.12 -8.05 6.45
C SER A 18 -16.77 -8.75 6.61
N THR A 19 -15.86 -8.51 5.67
CA THR A 19 -14.46 -8.96 5.78
C THR A 19 -13.61 -8.10 6.71
N PHE A 20 -14.18 -7.00 7.25
CA PHE A 20 -13.43 -5.99 7.99
C PHE A 20 -12.61 -6.57 9.15
N GLU A 21 -13.22 -7.44 9.96
CA GLU A 21 -12.56 -8.05 11.11
C GLU A 21 -11.41 -8.97 10.68
N ALA A 22 -11.66 -9.83 9.69
CA ALA A 22 -10.64 -10.72 9.13
C ALA A 22 -9.47 -9.94 8.53
N ASP A 23 -9.76 -8.87 7.77
CA ASP A 23 -8.74 -7.99 7.19
C ASP A 23 -7.93 -7.24 8.27
N ALA A 24 -8.57 -6.87 9.38
CA ALA A 24 -7.92 -6.22 10.51
C ALA A 24 -7.01 -7.19 11.26
N GLN A 25 -7.45 -8.43 11.47
CA GLN A 25 -6.64 -9.47 12.05
C GLN A 25 -5.42 -9.79 11.17
N TRP A 26 -5.63 -9.98 9.86
CA TRP A 26 -4.53 -10.22 8.93
C TRP A 26 -3.48 -9.10 8.96
N ARG A 27 -3.91 -7.83 8.99
CA ARG A 27 -2.98 -6.68 9.10
C ARG A 27 -2.17 -6.69 10.39
N ARG A 28 -2.75 -7.13 11.52
CA ARG A 28 -2.04 -7.24 12.80
C ARG A 28 -1.02 -8.37 12.78
N GLU A 29 -1.42 -9.54 12.30
CA GLU A 29 -0.55 -10.72 12.21
C GLU A 29 0.63 -10.49 11.24
N ASN A 30 0.42 -9.69 10.20
CA ASN A 30 1.39 -9.42 9.14
C ASN A 30 2.08 -8.06 9.27
N GLU A 31 1.94 -7.38 10.41
CA GLU A 31 2.33 -5.97 10.57
C GLU A 31 3.80 -5.72 10.19
N ALA A 32 4.71 -6.58 10.63
CA ALA A 32 6.15 -6.37 10.50
C ALA A 32 6.60 -6.21 9.04
N TRP A 33 6.22 -7.15 8.17
CA TRP A 33 6.61 -7.09 6.75
C TRP A 33 5.72 -6.12 5.96
N LEU A 34 4.46 -5.93 6.36
CA LEU A 34 3.58 -4.91 5.75
C LEU A 34 4.12 -3.51 5.98
N LYS A 35 4.70 -3.23 7.16
CA LYS A 35 5.37 -1.96 7.43
C LYS A 35 6.52 -1.73 6.45
N ARG A 36 7.33 -2.75 6.18
CA ARG A 36 8.44 -2.69 5.21
C ARG A 36 7.95 -2.51 3.78
N SER A 37 6.91 -3.24 3.38
CA SER A 37 6.28 -3.09 2.07
C SER A 37 5.74 -1.67 1.86
N ARG A 38 5.11 -1.09 2.89
CA ARG A 38 4.66 0.31 2.86
C ARG A 38 5.82 1.31 2.78
N SER A 39 6.96 1.05 3.42
CA SER A 39 8.12 1.94 3.30
C SER A 39 8.62 2.04 1.86
N VAL A 40 8.70 0.91 1.13
CA VAL A 40 9.01 0.89 -0.31
C VAL A 40 7.96 1.68 -1.11
N ALA A 41 6.67 1.48 -0.82
CA ALA A 41 5.60 2.20 -1.50
C ALA A 41 5.70 3.72 -1.28
N LEU A 42 5.95 4.16 -0.04
CA LEU A 42 6.09 5.57 0.30
C LEU A 42 7.30 6.21 -0.38
N ALA A 43 8.46 5.54 -0.38
CA ALA A 43 9.64 6.04 -1.06
C ALA A 43 9.40 6.27 -2.57
N ILE A 44 8.63 5.39 -3.22
CA ILE A 44 8.25 5.57 -4.62
C ILE A 44 7.22 6.70 -4.79
N ILE A 45 6.28 6.87 -3.85
CA ILE A 45 5.32 7.98 -3.88
C ILE A 45 6.05 9.32 -3.76
N ASP A 46 6.97 9.45 -2.81
CA ASP A 46 7.77 10.65 -2.60
C ASP A 46 8.60 10.95 -3.86
N TYR A 47 9.26 9.93 -4.41
CA TYR A 47 9.98 10.04 -5.67
C TYR A 47 9.10 10.53 -6.83
N MET A 48 7.87 10.01 -6.94
CA MET A 48 6.92 10.45 -7.95
C MET A 48 6.54 11.93 -7.76
N GLN A 49 6.29 12.35 -6.52
CA GLN A 49 5.90 13.73 -6.20
C GLN A 49 7.05 14.70 -6.49
N ASP A 50 8.26 14.40 -6.01
CA ASP A 50 9.45 15.24 -6.16
C ASP A 50 9.84 15.45 -7.63
N ASN A 51 9.52 14.48 -8.49
CA ASN A 51 9.87 14.51 -9.91
C ASN A 51 8.67 14.78 -10.84
N GLY A 52 7.46 14.99 -10.30
CA GLY A 52 6.24 15.19 -11.10
C GLY A 52 5.88 14.00 -12.00
N LEU A 53 6.19 12.78 -11.59
CA LEU A 53 6.05 11.56 -12.39
C LEU A 53 4.72 10.84 -12.15
N SER A 54 4.17 10.25 -13.21
CA SER A 54 3.04 9.34 -13.12
C SER A 54 3.48 7.91 -12.79
N ARG A 55 2.53 7.03 -12.47
CA ARG A 55 2.78 5.58 -12.29
C ARG A 55 3.37 4.95 -13.56
N ASN A 56 2.99 5.44 -14.74
CA ASN A 56 3.50 4.94 -16.01
C ASN A 56 4.97 5.32 -16.20
N ASP A 57 5.37 6.52 -15.81
CA ASP A 57 6.76 6.96 -15.92
C ASP A 57 7.68 6.15 -15.00
N VAL A 58 7.23 5.87 -13.77
CA VAL A 58 7.93 4.98 -12.85
C VAL A 58 8.03 3.56 -13.41
N ALA A 59 6.96 3.06 -14.04
CA ALA A 59 6.96 1.73 -14.66
C ALA A 59 8.03 1.61 -15.75
N VAL A 60 8.16 2.64 -16.60
CA VAL A 60 9.20 2.73 -17.62
C VAL A 60 10.59 2.74 -16.99
N ARG A 61 10.84 3.57 -15.96
CA ARG A 61 12.14 3.64 -15.26
C ARG A 61 12.53 2.32 -14.59
N LEU A 62 11.56 1.64 -13.98
CA LEU A 62 11.77 0.35 -13.35
C LEU A 62 11.86 -0.81 -14.36
N ALA A 63 11.51 -0.60 -15.64
CA ALA A 63 11.33 -1.62 -16.66
C ALA A 63 10.32 -2.72 -16.23
N VAL A 64 9.18 -2.29 -15.68
CA VAL A 64 8.09 -3.15 -15.20
C VAL A 64 6.74 -2.69 -15.75
N SER A 65 5.68 -3.46 -15.52
CA SER A 65 4.33 -3.05 -15.93
C SER A 65 3.73 -1.98 -15.00
N PRO A 66 2.89 -1.07 -15.51
CA PRO A 66 2.15 -0.12 -14.67
C PRO A 66 1.24 -0.78 -13.63
N GLN A 67 0.74 -1.98 -13.93
CA GLN A 67 -0.03 -2.80 -12.98
C GLN A 67 0.84 -3.25 -11.82
N TYR A 68 2.09 -3.61 -12.08
CA TYR A 68 3.05 -3.96 -11.03
C TYR A 68 3.38 -2.76 -10.16
N VAL A 69 3.56 -1.56 -10.74
CA VAL A 69 3.71 -0.32 -9.96
C VAL A 69 2.50 -0.08 -9.07
N SER A 70 1.29 -0.22 -9.60
CA SER A 70 0.06 -0.08 -8.81
C SER A 70 -0.01 -1.11 -7.66
N LYS A 71 0.48 -2.33 -7.88
CA LYS A 71 0.59 -3.36 -6.84
C LYS A 71 1.61 -2.95 -5.78
N ILE A 72 2.79 -2.45 -6.14
CA ILE A 72 3.79 -1.94 -5.19
C ILE A 72 3.17 -0.86 -4.30
N LEU A 73 2.50 0.12 -4.93
CA LEU A 73 1.87 1.25 -4.24
C LEU A 73 0.72 0.85 -3.30
N SER A 74 0.20 -0.38 -3.40
CA SER A 74 -0.75 -0.90 -2.41
C SER A 74 -0.14 -1.16 -1.02
N GLY A 75 1.20 -1.25 -0.93
CA GLY A 75 1.92 -1.53 0.31
C GLY A 75 1.71 -2.95 0.85
N LYS A 76 1.27 -3.88 0.00
CA LYS A 76 1.02 -5.30 0.33
C LYS A 76 1.86 -6.27 -0.51
N VAL A 77 2.91 -5.79 -1.17
CA VAL A 77 3.83 -6.63 -1.96
C VAL A 77 4.88 -7.22 -1.05
N ASN A 78 5.02 -8.55 -1.11
CA ASN A 78 6.15 -9.24 -0.50
C ASN A 78 7.35 -9.18 -1.47
N PHE A 79 8.31 -8.32 -1.18
CA PHE A 79 9.51 -8.14 -2.01
C PHE A 79 10.61 -9.13 -1.61
N SER A 80 11.44 -9.51 -2.56
CA SER A 80 12.75 -10.09 -2.24
C SER A 80 13.74 -8.95 -1.99
N PHE A 81 14.82 -9.21 -1.25
CA PHE A 81 15.87 -8.21 -1.08
C PHE A 81 16.46 -7.75 -2.41
N LYS A 82 16.56 -8.65 -3.39
CA LYS A 82 17.01 -8.33 -4.75
C LYS A 82 16.09 -7.30 -5.41
N SER A 83 14.77 -7.48 -5.33
CA SER A 83 13.85 -6.56 -6.00
C SER A 83 13.78 -5.19 -5.32
N VAL A 84 13.99 -5.11 -4.01
CA VAL A 84 14.13 -3.81 -3.34
C VAL A 84 15.41 -3.10 -3.81
N ALA A 85 16.55 -3.80 -3.82
CA ALA A 85 17.81 -3.22 -4.27
C ALA A 85 17.74 -2.72 -5.73
N GLU A 86 17.07 -3.45 -6.63
CA GLU A 86 16.85 -3.01 -8.02
C GLU A 86 15.96 -1.75 -8.12
N ILE A 87 14.99 -1.59 -7.21
CA ILE A 87 14.15 -0.38 -7.16
C ILE A 87 14.98 0.81 -6.67
N GLU A 88 15.76 0.62 -5.60
CA GLU A 88 16.62 1.66 -5.02
C GLU A 88 17.67 2.13 -6.03
N ASP A 89 18.34 1.20 -6.73
CA ASP A 89 19.34 1.51 -7.76
C ASP A 89 18.75 2.30 -8.94
N LYS A 90 17.61 1.85 -9.47
CA LYS A 90 16.98 2.47 -10.65
C LYS A 90 16.36 3.83 -10.37
N LEU A 91 15.85 4.05 -9.15
CA LEU A 91 15.19 5.31 -8.79
C LEU A 91 16.11 6.25 -8.00
N GLY A 92 17.22 5.76 -7.45
CA GLY A 92 18.10 6.54 -6.58
C GLY A 92 17.43 6.89 -5.24
N VAL A 93 16.63 5.97 -4.69
CA VAL A 93 15.90 6.16 -3.42
C VAL A 93 16.40 5.20 -2.36
N ASP A 94 16.19 5.55 -1.09
CA ASP A 94 16.36 4.63 0.05
C ASP A 94 14.99 4.29 0.61
N CYS A 95 14.57 3.04 0.42
CA CYS A 95 13.24 2.57 0.78
C CYS A 95 13.06 2.37 2.28
N PHE A 96 14.13 2.37 3.07
CA PHE A 96 14.09 2.11 4.51
C PHE A 96 14.68 3.24 5.37
N ARG A 97 15.06 4.36 4.75
CA ARG A 97 15.48 5.56 5.47
C ARG A 97 14.40 6.02 6.43
N ALA A 98 14.79 6.35 7.65
CA ALA A 98 13.90 7.08 8.54
C ALA A 98 13.58 8.44 7.90
N ALA A 99 12.30 8.83 7.91
CA ALA A 99 11.94 10.23 7.66
C ALA A 99 12.75 11.07 8.64
N ALA A 100 13.55 12.01 8.13
CA ALA A 100 14.19 13.01 8.99
C ALA A 100 13.06 13.75 9.70
N ILE A 101 13.02 13.64 11.03
CA ILE A 101 12.13 14.45 11.84
C ILE A 101 12.64 15.88 11.69
N VAL A 102 11.95 16.68 10.87
CA VAL A 102 12.11 18.13 10.80
C VAL A 102 11.19 18.77 11.81
#